data_AF-A0A316PP32-F1
#
_entry.id   AF-A0A316PP32-F1
#
_cell.length_a   1.000
_cell.length_b   1.000
_cell.length_c   1.000
_cell.angle_alpha   90.00
_cell.angle_beta   90.00
_cell.angle_gamma   90.00
#
_symmetry.space_group_name_H-M   'P 1'
#
loop_
_entity.id
_entity.type
_entity.pdbx_description
1 polymer ?
#
loop_
_entity_poly.entity_id
_entity_poly.type
_entity_poly.pdbx_seq_one_letter_code
_entity_poly.pdbx_strand_id
1 'polypeptide(L)'
;MLSKTYVQACLDGDANIFDLDDYIDYWHDNDTGVTLREFLGLTPYEYQEWGKNSDSIFRDILRCRREGIDFAEYERMSDTNRIAARSYDEEAIDRLRKESNE
;
A
#
# COMPACT_ATOMS: atom_id res chain seq x y z
N MET A 1 -11.14 18.77 -12.17
CA MET A 1 -10.14 18.80 -11.08
C MET A 1 -9.94 17.36 -10.67
N LEU A 2 -8.70 16.85 -10.67
CA LEU A 2 -8.39 15.58 -10.01
C LEU A 2 -8.58 15.81 -8.51
N SER A 3 -9.82 15.64 -8.05
CA SER A 3 -10.19 15.88 -6.65
C SER A 3 -9.77 14.72 -5.74
N LYS A 4 -9.30 13.61 -6.31
CA LYS A 4 -8.90 12.40 -5.60
C LYS A 4 -7.48 12.01 -5.98
N THR A 5 -6.71 11.56 -4.99
CA THR A 5 -5.38 10.98 -5.18
C THR A 5 -5.49 9.52 -5.61
N TYR A 6 -4.40 8.93 -6.12
CA TYR A 6 -4.35 7.51 -6.46
C TYR A 6 -4.77 6.60 -5.29
N VAL A 7 -4.22 6.83 -4.09
CA VAL A 7 -4.60 6.08 -2.88
C VAL A 7 -6.10 6.18 -2.62
N GLN A 8 -6.68 7.37 -2.77
CA GLN A 8 -8.13 7.55 -2.57
C GLN A 8 -8.94 6.80 -3.63
N ALA A 9 -8.54 6.85 -4.91
CA ALA A 9 -9.16 6.10 -5.99
C ALA A 9 -9.10 4.58 -5.74
N CYS A 10 -7.97 4.07 -5.24
CA CYS A 10 -7.83 2.68 -4.84
C CYS A 10 -8.72 2.29 -3.64
N LEU A 11 -8.92 3.20 -2.68
CA LEU A 11 -9.81 2.96 -1.54
C LEU A 11 -11.28 2.95 -1.95
N ASP A 12 -11.67 3.82 -2.89
CA ASP A 12 -13.02 3.88 -3.47
C ASP A 12 -13.31 2.70 -4.43
N GLY A 13 -12.27 1.98 -4.88
CA GLY A 13 -12.39 0.93 -5.89
C GLY A 13 -12.47 1.45 -7.32
N ASP A 14 -12.18 2.74 -7.53
CA ASP A 14 -12.07 3.40 -8.83
C ASP A 14 -10.77 3.01 -9.56
N ALA A 15 -9.72 2.66 -8.80
CA ALA A 15 -8.40 2.24 -9.30
C ALA A 15 -7.89 1.01 -8.55
N ASN A 16 -6.87 0.37 -9.11
CA ASN A 16 -6.20 -0.79 -8.51
C ASN A 16 -4.67 -0.65 -8.57
N ILE A 17 -3.95 -1.56 -7.90
CA ILE A 17 -2.49 -1.53 -7.81
C ILE A 17 -1.75 -1.65 -9.15
N PHE A 18 -2.38 -2.25 -10.16
CA PHE A 18 -1.84 -2.40 -11.50
C PHE A 18 -1.98 -1.10 -12.32
N ASP A 19 -2.87 -0.19 -11.91
CA ASP A 19 -3.03 1.11 -12.54
C ASP A 19 -1.97 2.12 -12.05
N LEU A 20 -1.08 1.73 -11.11
CA LEU A 20 -0.04 2.61 -10.58
C LEU A 20 0.83 3.21 -11.69
N ASP A 21 1.27 2.37 -12.63
CA ASP A 21 2.11 2.79 -13.75
C ASP A 21 1.39 3.82 -14.63
N ASP A 22 0.10 3.61 -14.92
CA ASP A 22 -0.72 4.56 -15.68
C ASP A 22 -0.85 5.92 -14.96
N TYR A 23 -0.96 5.92 -13.63
CA TYR A 23 -1.01 7.15 -12.83
C TYR A 23 0.35 7.86 -12.81
N ILE A 24 1.46 7.12 -12.76
CA ILE A 24 2.81 7.68 -12.83
C ILE A 24 3.06 8.29 -14.21
N ASP A 25 2.72 7.57 -15.27
CA ASP A 25 2.82 8.05 -16.66
C ASP A 25 1.95 9.29 -16.86
N TYR A 26 0.71 9.29 -16.36
CA TYR A 26 -0.15 10.46 -16.40
C TYR A 26 0.48 11.67 -15.68
N TRP A 27 1.04 11.46 -14.48
CA TRP A 27 1.72 12.52 -13.73
C TRP A 27 2.98 13.03 -14.44
N HIS A 28 3.69 12.15 -15.16
CA HIS A 28 4.86 12.52 -15.95
C HIS A 28 4.51 13.31 -17.22
N ASP A 29 3.46 12.92 -17.92
CA ASP A 29 3.05 13.53 -19.19
C ASP A 29 2.23 14.81 -19.00
N ASN A 30 1.62 15.00 -17.82
CA ASN A 30 0.78 16.16 -17.53
C ASN A 30 1.41 17.03 -16.45
N ASP A 31 1.36 18.36 -16.65
CA ASP A 31 1.73 19.31 -15.60
C ASP A 31 0.62 19.36 -14.55
N THR A 32 0.76 18.53 -13.51
CA THR A 32 -0.19 18.45 -12.39
C THR A 32 0.02 19.53 -11.34
N GLY A 33 1.16 20.25 -11.38
CA GLY A 33 1.52 21.28 -10.39
C GLY A 33 1.77 20.75 -8.97
N VAL A 34 1.82 19.43 -8.76
CA VAL A 34 2.06 18.78 -7.47
C VAL A 34 3.15 17.72 -7.57
N THR A 35 3.75 17.37 -6.44
CA THR A 35 4.75 16.29 -6.41
C THR A 35 4.11 14.92 -6.62
N LEU A 36 4.85 13.94 -7.15
CA LEU A 36 4.37 12.56 -7.31
C LEU A 36 3.79 11.99 -6.01
N ARG A 37 4.45 12.26 -4.88
CA ARG A 37 3.97 11.91 -3.53
C ARG A 37 2.56 12.45 -3.28
N GLU A 38 2.32 13.72 -3.59
CA GLU A 38 1.03 14.37 -3.38
C GLU A 38 -0.03 13.88 -4.36
N PHE A 39 0.37 13.65 -5.62
CA PHE A 39 -0.48 13.07 -6.65
C PHE A 39 -0.97 11.66 -6.26
N LEU A 40 -0.05 10.83 -5.76
CA LEU A 40 -0.38 9.49 -5.29
C LEU A 40 -1.14 9.50 -3.96
N GLY A 41 -1.02 10.57 -3.16
CA GLY A 41 -1.67 10.70 -1.85
C GLY A 41 -0.90 10.03 -0.71
N LEU A 42 0.41 9.89 -0.87
CA LEU A 42 1.29 9.25 0.09
C LEU A 42 1.80 10.24 1.14
N THR A 43 1.96 9.74 2.37
CA THR A 43 2.74 10.43 3.39
C THR A 43 4.23 10.41 3.03
N PRO A 44 5.05 11.33 3.58
CA PRO A 44 6.49 11.30 3.37
C PRO A 44 7.14 9.96 3.73
N TYR A 45 6.67 9.30 4.80
CA TYR A 45 7.18 8.01 5.23
C TYR A 45 6.82 6.89 4.23
N GLU A 46 5.56 6.78 3.84
CA GLU A 46 5.11 5.78 2.84
C GLU A 46 5.88 5.94 1.52
N TYR A 47 6.13 7.18 1.08
CA TYR A 47 6.91 7.45 -0.13
C TYR A 47 8.38 7.03 0.00
N GLN A 48 8.99 7.24 1.18
CA GLN A 48 10.35 6.78 1.44
C GLN A 48 10.45 5.26 1.44
N GLU A 49 9.47 4.58 2.03
CA GLU A 49 9.44 3.12 2.08
C GLU A 49 9.17 2.50 0.72
N TRP A 50 8.33 3.13 -0.10
CA TRP A 50 8.17 2.74 -1.50
C TRP A 50 9.47 2.86 -2.29
N GLY A 51 10.24 3.93 -2.08
CA GLY A 51 11.56 4.07 -2.71
C GLY A 51 12.60 3.03 -2.29
N LYS A 52 12.41 2.33 -1.17
CA LYS A 52 13.29 1.25 -0.69
C LYS A 52 12.80 -0.15 -1.05
N ASN A 53 11.50 -0.31 -1.25
CA ASN A 53 10.83 -1.58 -1.50
C ASN A 53 10.29 -1.62 -2.94
N SER A 54 9.47 -2.62 -3.26
CA SER A 54 8.76 -2.71 -4.54
C SER A 54 7.32 -2.19 -4.43
N ASP A 55 6.66 -2.01 -5.57
CA ASP A 55 5.27 -1.52 -5.67
C ASP A 55 4.25 -2.34 -4.88
N SER A 56 4.59 -3.58 -4.53
CA SER A 56 3.85 -4.44 -3.60
C SER A 56 3.52 -3.75 -2.27
N ILE A 57 4.32 -2.77 -1.83
CA ILE A 57 4.07 -2.00 -0.60
C ILE A 57 2.75 -1.23 -0.64
N PHE A 58 2.26 -0.85 -1.83
CA PHE A 58 0.97 -0.19 -1.96
C PHE A 58 -0.17 -1.06 -1.43
N ARG A 59 -0.09 -2.39 -1.52
CA ARG A 59 -1.09 -3.28 -0.92
C ARG A 59 -1.18 -3.08 0.59
N ASP A 60 -0.04 -3.02 1.26
CA ASP A 60 0.04 -2.80 2.69
C ASP A 60 -0.43 -1.38 3.06
N ILE A 61 -0.01 -0.36 2.30
CA ILE A 61 -0.42 1.04 2.50
C ILE A 61 -1.94 1.18 2.38
N LEU A 62 -2.53 0.66 1.29
CA LEU A 62 -3.98 0.72 1.06
C LEU A 62 -4.75 0.00 2.17
N ARG A 63 -4.25 -1.16 2.62
CA ARG A 63 -4.84 -1.88 3.75
C ARG A 63 -4.77 -1.05 5.04
N CYS A 64 -3.62 -0.47 5.35
CA CYS A 64 -3.44 0.39 6.53
C CYS A 64 -4.40 1.58 6.50
N ARG A 65 -4.53 2.25 5.34
CA ARG A 65 -5.47 3.37 5.17
C ARG A 65 -6.93 2.94 5.31
N ARG A 66 -7.30 1.76 4.82
CA ARG A 66 -8.65 1.20 4.97
C ARG A 66 -8.98 0.86 6.42
N GLU A 67 -8.03 0.30 7.16
CA GLU A 67 -8.21 -0.07 8.56
C GLU A 67 -7.95 1.08 9.55
N GLY A 68 -7.45 2.22 9.08
CA GLY A 68 -7.07 3.36 9.92
C GLY A 68 -5.81 3.12 10.75
N ILE A 69 -4.95 2.20 10.31
CA ILE A 69 -3.67 1.86 10.96
C ILE A 69 -2.58 2.76 10.38
N ASP A 70 -1.68 3.24 11.24
CA ASP A 70 -0.49 3.97 10.79
C ASP A 70 0.51 3.02 10.11
N PHE A 71 0.92 3.35 8.89
CA PHE A 71 1.82 2.49 8.11
C PHE A 71 3.18 2.29 8.82
N ALA A 72 3.71 3.31 9.51
CA ALA A 72 4.97 3.18 10.22
C ALA A 72 4.85 2.28 11.46
N GLU A 73 3.67 2.21 12.08
CA GLU A 73 3.38 1.23 13.13
C GLU A 73 3.23 -0.19 12.56
N TYR A 74 2.49 -0.35 11.45
CA TYR A 74 2.37 -1.63 10.74
C TYR A 74 3.73 -2.20 10.34
N GLU A 75 4.65 -1.37 9.88
CA GLU A 75 5.99 -1.80 9.51
C GLU A 75 6.86 -2.22 10.69
N ARG A 76 6.66 -1.61 11.86
CA ARG A 76 7.33 -2.00 13.11
C ARG A 76 6.75 -3.26 13.73
N MET A 77 5.59 -3.75 13.27
CA MET A 77 5.07 -5.04 13.69
C MET A 77 5.94 -6.17 13.12
N SER A 78 6.17 -7.21 13.94
CA SER A 78 6.89 -8.42 13.52
C SER A 78 6.26 -9.05 12.26
N ASP A 79 7.08 -9.62 11.37
CA ASP A 79 6.62 -10.29 10.15
C ASP A 79 5.45 -11.26 10.37
N THR A 80 5.42 -11.99 11.48
CA THR A 80 4.32 -12.88 11.86
C THR A 80 2.98 -12.13 12.00
N ASN A 81 3.00 -10.93 12.56
CA ASN A 81 1.82 -10.07 12.69
C ASN A 81 1.44 -9.42 11.35
N ARG A 82 2.42 -9.06 10.52
CA ARG A 82 2.17 -8.56 9.15
C ARG A 82 1.54 -9.64 8.27
N ILE A 83 2.00 -10.89 8.36
CA ILE A 83 1.41 -12.02 7.63
C ILE A 83 0.00 -12.30 8.14
N ALA A 84 -0.23 -12.35 9.45
CA ALA A 84 -1.57 -12.53 10.00
C ALA A 84 -2.55 -11.42 9.59
N ALA A 85 -2.07 -10.18 9.50
CA ALA A 85 -2.85 -9.04 9.01
C ALA A 85 -3.14 -9.15 7.49
N ARG A 86 -2.14 -9.56 6.70
CA ARG A 86 -2.31 -9.85 5.26
C ARG A 86 -3.25 -11.03 5.00
N SER A 87 -3.37 -11.95 5.95
CA SER A 87 -4.13 -13.19 5.82
C SER A 87 -5.59 -13.02 6.26
N TYR A 88 -6.41 -12.52 5.34
CA TYR A 88 -7.81 -12.97 5.25
C TYR A 88 -7.94 -14.31 4.50
N ASP A 89 -6.85 -15.07 4.36
CA ASP A 89 -6.84 -16.46 3.93
C ASP A 89 -6.52 -17.34 5.14
N GLU A 90 -7.53 -17.99 5.72
CA GLU A 90 -7.39 -18.90 6.87
C GLU A 90 -6.35 -20.01 6.61
N GLU A 91 -6.10 -20.35 5.35
CA GLU A 91 -5.19 -21.42 4.93
C GLU A 91 -3.70 -21.10 5.15
N ALA A 92 -3.29 -19.82 5.05
CA ALA A 92 -1.89 -19.45 5.24
C ALA A 92 -1.50 -19.43 6.73
N ILE A 93 -2.47 -19.19 7.63
CA ILE A 93 -2.27 -19.24 9.08
C ILE A 93 -2.06 -20.69 9.56
N ASP A 94 -2.72 -21.68 8.94
CA ASP A 94 -2.55 -23.10 9.30
C ASP A 94 -1.15 -23.64 8.94
N ARG A 95 -0.61 -23.25 7.78
CA ARG A 95 0.73 -23.67 7.36
C ARG A 95 1.83 -23.15 8.29
N LEU A 96 1.73 -21.89 8.72
CA LEU A 96 2.70 -21.29 9.65
C LEU A 96 2.65 -21.91 11.06
N ARG A 97 1.48 -22.36 11.51
CA ARG A 97 1.34 -23.09 12.78
C ARG A 97 1.95 -24.48 12.74
N LYS A 98 1.98 -25.11 11.56
CA LYS A 98 2.56 -26.45 11.38
C LYS A 98 4.09 -26.43 11.39
N GLU A 99 4.72 -25.44 10.74
CA GLU A 99 6.18 -25.36 10.66
C GLU A 99 6.88 -24.96 11.97
N SER A 100 6.18 -24.40 12.96
CA SER A 100 6.77 -24.06 14.26
C SER A 100 6.73 -25.20 15.29
N ASN A 101 6.22 -26.38 14.95
CA ASN A 101 6.03 -27.49 15.89
C ASN A 101 6.74 -28.80 15.48
N GLU A 102 7.78 -28.72 14.64
CA GLU A 102 8.72 -29.80 14.32
C GLU A 102 10.14 -29.50 14.82
#